data_AF-A0A3P7LLG8-F1
#
_entry.id   AF-A0A3P7LLG8-F1
#
_cell.length_a   1.000
_cell.length_b   1.000
_cell.length_c   1.000
_cell.angle_alpha   90.00
_cell.angle_beta   90.00
_cell.angle_gamma   90.00
#
_symmetry.space_group_name_H-M   'P 1'
#
loop_
_entity.id
_entity.type
_entity.pdbx_description
1 polymer ?
#
loop_
_entity_poly.entity_id
_entity_poly.type
_entity_poly.pdbx_seq_one_letter_code
_entity_poly.pdbx_strand_id
1 'polypeptide(L)'
;MNEEFVSLQNVEVVHADVRNRADLVSQADMIVMNNVFSFFMDREEQAECFEFIHKHAKKGCLIVHNPDIRTVLAHLKLTFQTQEWLEVISTNEECEMFANGDQDVLSDCEMLGFYSVR
;
A
#
# COMPACT_ATOMS: atom_id res chain seq x y z
N MET A 1 -11.32 -7.62 -31.82
CA MET A 1 -10.29 -7.17 -30.88
C MET A 1 -9.97 -8.39 -30.04
N ASN A 2 -8.81 -9.00 -30.23
CA ASN A 2 -8.43 -10.20 -29.48
C ASN A 2 -7.99 -9.75 -28.09
N GLU A 3 -8.72 -10.15 -27.05
CA GLU A 3 -8.28 -9.99 -25.68
C GLU A 3 -7.09 -10.93 -25.46
N GLU A 4 -5.89 -10.36 -25.36
CA GLU A 4 -4.70 -11.10 -24.96
C GLU A 4 -4.86 -11.46 -23.48
N PHE A 5 -5.23 -12.71 -23.20
CA PHE A 5 -5.23 -13.26 -21.85
C PHE A 5 -3.77 -13.32 -21.36
N VAL A 6 -3.37 -12.34 -20.56
CA VAL A 6 -2.09 -12.39 -19.84
C VAL A 6 -2.21 -13.51 -18.80
N SER A 7 -1.57 -14.64 -19.07
CA SER A 7 -1.41 -15.69 -18.07
C SER A 7 -0.43 -15.18 -17.00
N LEU A 8 -0.96 -14.75 -15.85
CA LEU A 8 -0.15 -14.38 -14.71
C LEU A 8 0.67 -15.60 -14.26
N GLN A 9 1.99 -15.48 -14.33
CA GLN A 9 2.93 -16.48 -13.80
C GLN A 9 3.41 -16.04 -12.42
N ASN A 10 3.85 -16.98 -11.59
CA ASN A 10 4.40 -16.71 -10.24
C ASN A 10 3.42 -16.02 -9.28
N VAL A 11 2.13 -16.35 -9.37
CA VAL A 11 1.11 -15.89 -8.41
C VAL A 11 0.94 -16.95 -7.33
N GLU A 12 1.07 -16.53 -6.06
CA GLU A 12 0.79 -17.35 -4.89
C GLU A 12 -0.31 -16.69 -4.05
N VAL A 13 -1.30 -17.50 -3.63
CA VAL A 13 -2.29 -17.07 -2.64
C VAL A 13 -1.92 -17.66 -1.30
N VAL A 14 -1.65 -16.78 -0.35
CA VAL A 14 -1.31 -17.14 1.01
C VAL A 14 -2.49 -16.89 1.93
N HIS A 15 -3.03 -17.95 2.53
CA HIS A 15 -4.00 -17.83 3.60
C HIS A 15 -3.28 -17.82 4.96
N ALA A 16 -2.95 -16.62 5.43
CA ALA A 16 -2.30 -16.41 6.71
C ALA A 16 -2.63 -15.02 7.27
N ASP A 17 -2.42 -14.85 8.57
CA ASP A 17 -2.30 -13.52 9.16
C ASP A 17 -1.00 -12.86 8.68
N VAL A 18 -1.08 -11.64 8.16
CA VAL A 18 0.08 -10.89 7.67
C VAL A 18 1.15 -10.73 8.74
N ARG A 19 0.77 -10.64 10.02
CA ARG A 19 1.67 -10.53 11.18
C ARG A 19 2.54 -11.77 11.40
N ASN A 20 2.28 -12.86 10.66
CA ASN A 20 3.08 -14.07 10.68
C ASN A 20 3.94 -14.26 9.42
N ARG A 21 3.92 -13.31 8.47
CA ARG A 21 4.60 -13.41 7.16
C ARG A 21 5.73 -12.41 6.97
N ALA A 22 6.61 -12.34 7.96
CA ALA A 22 7.81 -11.48 7.89
C ALA A 22 8.72 -11.88 6.72
N ASP A 23 8.72 -13.17 6.37
CA ASP A 23 9.42 -13.73 5.22
C ASP A 23 8.98 -13.07 3.91
N LEU A 24 7.69 -12.77 3.74
CA LEU A 24 7.18 -12.09 2.55
C LEU A 24 7.39 -10.58 2.62
N VAL A 25 7.02 -9.96 3.74
CA VAL A 25 7.08 -8.50 3.90
C VAL A 25 8.50 -7.97 3.75
N SER A 26 9.50 -8.69 4.28
CA SER A 26 10.91 -8.30 4.20
C SER A 26 11.54 -8.47 2.82
N GLN A 27 10.95 -9.28 1.95
CA GLN A 27 11.43 -9.50 0.58
C GLN A 27 10.74 -8.58 -0.43
N ALA A 28 9.52 -8.12 -0.13
CA ALA A 28 8.71 -7.31 -1.03
C ALA A 28 9.44 -6.02 -1.48
N ASP A 29 9.51 -5.80 -2.79
CA ASP A 29 9.89 -4.52 -3.38
C ASP A 29 8.73 -3.52 -3.39
N MET A 30 7.49 -4.03 -3.39
CA MET A 30 6.26 -3.26 -3.35
C MET A 30 5.19 -3.98 -2.54
N ILE A 31 4.47 -3.22 -1.71
CA ILE A 31 3.31 -3.67 -0.95
C ILE A 31 2.11 -2.79 -1.34
N VAL A 32 1.04 -3.41 -1.82
CA VAL A 32 -0.21 -2.73 -2.16
C VAL A 32 -1.27 -3.08 -1.13
N MET A 33 -1.85 -2.07 -0.50
CA MET A 33 -2.86 -2.21 0.57
C MET A 33 -4.06 -1.31 0.27
N ASN A 34 -5.12 -1.87 -0.31
CA ASN A 34 -6.37 -1.14 -0.55
C ASN A 34 -7.32 -1.30 0.63
N ASN A 35 -7.18 -0.43 1.64
CA ASN A 35 -8.00 -0.37 2.84
C ASN A 35 -8.22 -1.73 3.54
N VAL A 36 -7.18 -2.56 3.58
CA VAL A 36 -7.29 -3.99 3.89
C VAL A 36 -7.57 -4.29 5.37
N PHE A 37 -7.36 -3.35 6.29
CA PHE A 37 -7.54 -3.61 7.73
C PHE A 37 -8.79 -2.93 8.29
N SER A 38 -9.08 -1.68 7.89
CA SER A 38 -10.15 -0.87 8.50
C SER A 38 -11.55 -1.48 8.39
N PHE A 39 -11.78 -2.34 7.39
CA PHE A 39 -13.07 -3.03 7.20
C PHE A 39 -13.23 -4.29 8.06
N PHE A 40 -12.15 -4.91 8.51
CA PHE A 40 -12.16 -6.26 9.06
C PHE A 40 -11.65 -6.37 10.49
N MET A 41 -10.93 -5.34 10.96
CA MET A 41 -10.18 -5.37 12.21
C MET A 41 -10.54 -4.17 13.09
N ASP A 42 -10.45 -4.35 14.41
CA ASP A 42 -10.53 -3.21 15.32
C ASP A 42 -9.26 -2.35 15.28
N ARG A 43 -9.26 -1.23 16.01
CA ARG A 43 -8.14 -0.27 15.98
C ARG A 43 -6.83 -0.85 16.52
N GLU A 44 -6.90 -1.76 17.48
CA GLU A 44 -5.70 -2.36 18.08
C GLU A 44 -5.09 -3.37 17.11
N GLU A 45 -5.92 -4.21 16.50
CA GLU A 45 -5.50 -5.15 15.46
C GLU A 45 -4.93 -4.45 14.21
N GLN A 46 -5.55 -3.35 13.79
CA GLN A 46 -5.03 -2.50 12.71
C GLN A 46 -3.65 -1.95 13.06
N ALA A 47 -3.48 -1.42 14.27
CA ALA A 47 -2.20 -0.88 14.73
C ALA A 47 -1.11 -1.97 14.73
N GLU A 48 -1.41 -3.17 15.22
CA GLU A 48 -0.48 -4.29 15.21
C GLU A 48 -0.07 -4.71 13.79
N CYS A 49 -0.99 -4.67 12.82
CA CYS A 49 -0.66 -4.95 11.42
C CYS A 49 0.30 -3.89 10.85
N PHE A 50 0.04 -2.60 11.09
CA PHE A 50 0.92 -1.54 10.60
C PHE A 50 2.27 -1.53 11.32
N GLU A 51 2.33 -1.82 12.62
CA GLU A 51 3.58 -2.01 13.36
C GLU A 51 4.41 -3.16 12.80
N PHE A 52 3.75 -4.26 12.47
CA PHE A 52 4.41 -5.40 11.86
C PHE A 52 5.01 -5.04 10.49
N ILE A 53 4.23 -4.36 9.63
CA ILE A 53 4.71 -3.95 8.31
C ILE A 53 5.84 -2.92 8.46
N HIS A 54 5.72 -1.93 9.33
CA HIS A 54 6.76 -0.96 9.63
C HIS A 54 8.07 -1.64 10.05
N LYS A 55 7.98 -2.64 10.93
CA LYS A 55 9.14 -3.38 11.43
C LYS A 55 9.85 -4.23 10.37
N HIS A 56 9.10 -4.77 9.41
CA HIS A 56 9.62 -5.80 8.49
C HIS A 56 9.79 -5.33 7.05
N ALA A 57 9.11 -4.27 6.62
CA ALA A 57 9.26 -3.73 5.28
C ALA A 57 10.69 -3.19 5.10
N LYS A 58 11.36 -3.60 4.02
CA LYS A 58 12.74 -3.18 3.76
C LYS A 58 12.79 -1.73 3.32
N LYS A 59 13.90 -1.05 3.64
CA LYS A 59 14.21 0.28 3.10
C LYS A 59 14.13 0.26 1.57
N GLY A 60 13.46 1.27 1.01
CA GLY A 60 13.20 1.39 -0.43
C GLY A 60 12.02 0.56 -0.93
N CYS A 61 11.34 -0.23 -0.08
CA CYS A 61 10.07 -0.85 -0.43
C CYS A 61 9.05 0.23 -0.78
N LEU A 62 8.33 0.06 -1.88
CA LEU A 62 7.22 0.91 -2.25
C LEU A 62 5.97 0.49 -1.49
N ILE A 63 5.20 1.44 -0.99
CA ILE A 63 3.88 1.20 -0.41
C ILE A 63 2.86 1.99 -1.22
N VAL A 64 1.83 1.28 -1.69
CA VAL A 64 0.66 1.89 -2.33
C VAL A 64 -0.54 1.65 -1.43
N HIS A 65 -1.24 2.70 -1.04
CA HIS A 65 -2.40 2.61 -0.16
C HIS A 65 -3.56 3.47 -0.66
N ASN A 66 -4.77 2.96 -0.54
CA ASN A 66 -6.02 3.72 -0.76
C ASN A 66 -6.96 3.43 0.42
N PRO A 67 -7.49 4.43 1.15
CA PRO A 67 -7.25 5.87 1.03
C PRO A 67 -5.80 6.26 1.40
N ASP A 68 -5.43 7.54 1.35
CA ASP A 68 -4.12 8.00 1.82
C ASP A 68 -3.73 7.37 3.18
N ILE A 69 -2.53 6.77 3.26
CA ILE A 69 -2.11 6.00 4.44
C ILE A 69 -2.08 6.89 5.69
N ARG A 70 -1.77 8.18 5.57
CA ARG A 70 -1.71 9.14 6.69
C ARG A 70 -3.08 9.29 7.34
N THR A 71 -4.15 9.25 6.55
CA THR A 71 -5.54 9.28 7.06
C THR A 71 -5.86 8.04 7.88
N VAL A 72 -5.38 6.88 7.44
CA VAL A 72 -5.55 5.61 8.17
C VAL A 72 -4.73 5.60 9.44
N LEU A 73 -3.46 6.00 9.40
CA LEU A 73 -2.59 5.95 10.57
C LEU A 73 -2.96 7.02 11.63
N ALA A 74 -3.59 8.13 11.25
CA ALA A 74 -3.90 9.25 12.15
C ALA A 74 -4.79 8.90 13.35
N HIS A 75 -5.58 7.82 13.26
CA HIS A 75 -6.49 7.40 14.33
C HIS A 75 -5.98 6.17 15.11
N LEU A 76 -4.79 5.67 14.77
CA LEU A 76 -4.15 4.53 15.41
C LEU A 76 -3.11 4.98 16.44
N LYS A 77 -2.89 4.16 17.46
CA LYS A 77 -1.82 4.37 18.44
C LYS A 77 -0.60 3.58 17.99
N LEU A 78 0.34 4.27 17.35
CA LEU A 78 1.56 3.67 16.80
C LEU A 78 2.78 4.18 17.55
N THR A 79 3.84 3.39 17.54
CA THR A 79 5.15 3.67 18.14
C THR A 79 6.05 4.53 17.24
N PHE A 80 5.61 4.78 16.01
CA PHE A 80 6.31 5.59 15.00
C PHE A 80 5.39 6.66 14.41
N GLN A 81 5.97 7.70 13.84
CA GLN A 81 5.25 8.66 13.02
C GLN A 81 5.36 8.31 11.54
N THR A 82 4.30 8.55 10.77
CA THR A 82 4.28 8.23 9.32
C THR A 82 5.46 8.84 8.57
N GLN A 83 5.89 10.06 8.91
CA GLN A 83 6.98 10.78 8.25
C GLN A 83 8.38 10.21 8.58
N GLU A 84 8.51 9.54 9.72
CA GLU A 84 9.74 8.83 10.12
C GLU A 84 9.89 7.53 9.35
N TRP A 85 8.77 6.91 8.96
CA TRP A 85 8.75 5.66 8.21
C TRP A 85 8.73 5.88 6.68
N LEU A 86 7.92 6.81 6.19
CA LEU A 86 7.55 6.91 4.79
C LEU A 86 7.91 8.26 4.17
N GLU A 87 8.41 8.20 2.94
CA GLU A 87 8.56 9.34 2.04
C GLU A 87 7.46 9.30 0.98
N VAL A 88 6.75 10.42 0.78
CA VAL A 88 5.70 10.53 -0.23
C VAL A 88 6.34 10.60 -1.62
N ILE A 89 5.81 9.81 -2.56
CA ILE A 89 6.17 9.88 -3.97
C ILE A 89 5.06 10.65 -4.68
N SER A 90 5.40 11.76 -5.31
CA SER A 90 4.48 12.49 -6.18
C SER A 90 4.34 11.74 -7.50
N THR A 91 3.10 11.43 -7.88
CA THR A 91 2.77 10.76 -9.14
C THR A 91 1.90 11.61 -10.06
N ASN A 92 1.78 12.92 -9.79
CA ASN A 92 0.83 13.79 -10.48
C ASN A 92 1.02 13.77 -12.01
N GLU A 93 2.27 13.87 -12.49
CA GLU A 93 2.56 13.85 -13.93
C GLU A 93 2.20 12.50 -14.55
N GLU A 94 2.53 11.39 -13.88
CA GLU A 94 2.19 10.04 -14.32
C GLU A 94 0.68 9.80 -14.33
N CYS A 95 -0.04 10.31 -13.34
CA CYS A 95 -1.50 10.23 -13.26
C CYS A 95 -2.15 11.02 -14.40
N GLU A 96 -1.69 12.26 -14.66
CA GLU A 96 -2.17 13.07 -15.80
C GLU A 96 -1.92 12.36 -17.14
N MET A 97 -0.72 11.81 -17.32
CA MET A 97 -0.35 11.05 -18.51
C MET A 97 -1.21 9.80 -18.69
N PHE A 98 -1.44 9.04 -17.60
CA PHE A 98 -2.25 7.82 -17.64
C PHE A 98 -3.73 8.11 -17.92
N ALA A 99 -4.27 9.16 -17.29
CA ALA A 99 -5.65 9.58 -17.47
C ALA A 99 -5.93 10.09 -18.89
N ASN A 100 -4.92 10.65 -19.58
CA ASN A 100 -5.01 11.08 -20.98
C ASN A 100 -6.24 11.97 -21.27
N GLY A 101 -6.51 12.90 -20.34
CA GLY A 101 -7.64 13.84 -20.41
C GLY A 101 -8.95 13.35 -19.77
N ASP A 102 -9.04 12.08 -19.37
CA ASP A 102 -10.19 11.54 -18.63
C ASP A 102 -10.16 12.00 -17.16
N GLN A 103 -11.13 12.83 -16.77
CA GLN A 103 -11.16 13.42 -15.43
C GLN A 103 -11.56 12.42 -14.34
N ASP A 104 -12.35 11.40 -14.67
CA ASP A 104 -12.77 10.39 -13.72
C ASP A 104 -11.57 9.46 -13.41
N VAL A 105 -10.83 9.06 -14.44
CA VAL A 105 -9.58 8.29 -14.27
C VAL A 105 -8.53 9.07 -13.48
N LEU A 106 -8.38 10.37 -13.78
CA LEU A 106 -7.44 11.21 -13.02
C LEU A 106 -7.81 11.27 -11.54
N SER A 107 -9.09 11.50 -11.24
CA SER A 107 -9.60 11.53 -9.87
C SER A 107 -9.35 10.20 -9.15
N ASP A 108 -9.55 9.06 -9.81
CA ASP A 108 -9.27 7.73 -9.25
C ASP A 108 -7.77 7.53 -8.96
N CYS A 109 -6.90 7.98 -9.86
CA CYS A 109 -5.46 7.91 -9.66
C CYS A 109 -4.98 8.78 -8.48
N GLU A 110 -5.52 9.98 -8.34
CA GLU A 110 -5.16 10.92 -7.26
C GLU A 110 -5.59 10.45 -5.86
N MET A 111 -6.52 9.49 -5.77
CA MET A 111 -6.89 8.87 -4.50
C MET A 111 -5.82 7.90 -3.96
N LEU A 112 -4.90 7.43 -4.81
CA LEU A 112 -3.85 6.50 -4.43
C LEU A 112 -2.69 7.24 -3.75
N GLY A 113 -2.34 6.82 -2.55
CA GLY A 113 -1.12 7.26 -1.87
C GLY A 113 0.06 6.38 -2.25
N PHE A 114 1.14 6.99 -2.75
CA PHE A 114 2.40 6.32 -3.08
C PHE A 114 3.51 6.75 -2.13
N TYR A 115 4.24 5.77 -1.59
CA TYR A 115 5.28 6.00 -0.59
C TYR A 115 6.49 5.10 -0.79
N SER A 116 7.65 5.55 -0.33
CA SER A 116 8.87 4.75 -0.18
C SER A 116 9.23 4.61 1.29
N VAL A 117 9.61 3.41 1.73
CA VAL A 117 10.11 3.15 3.09
C VAL A 117 11.52 3.73 3.25
N ARG A 118 11.73 4.52 4.31
CA ARG A 118 12.99 5.23 4.62
C ARG A 118 14.15 4.33 5.05
#